data_AF-A0A529MZG9-F1
#
_entry.id   AF-A0A529MZG9-F1
#
_cell.length_a   1.000
_cell.length_b   1.000
_cell.length_c   1.000
_cell.angle_alpha   90.00
_cell.angle_beta   90.00
_cell.angle_gamma   90.00
#
_symmetry.space_group_name_H-M   'P 1'
#
loop_
_entity.id
_entity.type
_entity.pdbx_description
1 polymer ?
#
loop_
_entity_poly.entity_id
_entity_poly.type
_entity_poly.pdbx_seq_one_letter_code
_entity_poly.pdbx_strand_id
1 'polypeptide(L)' 'SYETAVACYESPEYQEASKFRLAASTGHFVIVEGA' A
#
# COMPACT_ATOMS: atom_id res chain seq x y z
N SER A 1 13.52 -0.55 -2.73
CA SER A 1 13.36 -1.09 -4.09
C SER A 1 11.89 -1.35 -4.34
N TYR A 2 11.53 -1.90 -5.50
CA TYR A 2 10.15 -2.36 -5.75
C TYR A 2 9.70 -3.36 -4.69
N GLU A 3 10.56 -4.32 -4.34
CA GLU A 3 10.27 -5.36 -3.34
C GLU A 3 10.04 -4.77 -1.95
N THR A 4 10.79 -3.74 -1.56
CA THR A 4 10.57 -3.05 -0.28
C THR A 4 9.20 -2.38 -0.22
N ALA A 5 8.75 -1.79 -1.32
CA ALA A 5 7.45 -1.13 -1.38
C ALA A 5 6.30 -2.14 -1.31
N VAL A 6 6.42 -3.27 -2.02
CA VAL A 6 5.47 -4.38 -1.94
C VAL A 6 5.43 -4.97 -0.54
N ALA A 7 6.58 -5.29 0.05
CA ALA A 7 6.66 -5.85 1.41
C ALA A 7 6.07 -4.90 2.47
N CYS A 8 6.26 -3.59 2.32
CA CYS A 8 5.63 -2.60 3.18
C CYS A 8 4.10 -2.60 3.00
N TYR A 9 3.62 -2.60 1.76
CA TYR A 9 2.19 -2.65 1.49
C TYR A 9 1.54 -3.93 2.04
N GLU A 10 2.21 -5.08 1.95
CA GLU A 10 1.71 -6.37 2.42
C GLU A 10 1.86 -6.57 3.94
N SER A 11 2.54 -5.67 4.65
CA SER A 11 2.78 -5.84 6.08
C SER A 11 1.47 -5.79 6.87
N PRO A 12 1.35 -6.55 7.98
CA PRO A 12 0.16 -6.51 8.83
C PRO A 12 -0.16 -5.09 9.31
N GLU A 13 0.86 -4.32 9.65
CA GLU A 13 0.73 -2.96 10.17
C GLU A 13 0.16 -2.02 9.11
N TYR A 14 0.66 -2.08 7.87
CA TYR A 14 0.14 -1.26 6.78
C TYR A 14 -1.27 -1.68 6.38
N GLN A 15 -1.56 -2.98 6.35
CA GLN A 15 -2.90 -3.48 6.05
C GLN A 15 -3.94 -3.01 7.07
N GLU A 16 -3.61 -3.02 8.37
CA GLU A 16 -4.47 -2.43 9.40
C GLU A 16 -4.65 -0.91 9.20
N ALA A 17 -3.56 -0.18 8.91
CA ALA A 17 -3.64 1.26 8.65
C ALA A 17 -4.45 1.59 7.38
N SER A 18 -4.40 0.74 6.36
CA SER A 18 -5.09 0.93 5.09
C SER A 18 -6.62 0.98 5.24
N LYS A 19 -7.17 0.33 6.28
CA LYS A 19 -8.61 0.33 6.58
C LYS A 19 -9.13 1.75 6.83
N PHE A 20 -8.35 2.59 7.50
CA PHE A 20 -8.71 4.00 7.72
C PHE A 20 -8.77 4.78 6.41
N ARG A 21 -7.80 4.55 5.52
CA ARG A 21 -7.78 5.18 4.18
C ARG A 21 -8.98 4.77 3.34
N LEU A 22 -9.33 3.48 3.33
CA LEU A 22 -10.46 2.94 2.58
C LEU A 22 -11.81 3.43 3.12
N ALA A 23 -11.94 3.60 4.44
CA ALA A 23 -13.15 4.16 5.05
C ALA A 23 -13.32 5.66 4.73
N ALA A 24 -12.21 6.40 4.58
CA ALA A 24 -12.23 7.84 4.37
C ALA A 24 -12.27 8.26 2.90
N SER A 25 -11.92 7.38 1.94
CA SER A 25 -11.74 7.77 0.54
C SER A 25 -11.79 6.60 -0.43
N THR A 26 -12.15 6.89 -1.69
CA THR A 26 -12.00 5.99 -2.83
C THR A 26 -10.89 6.50 -3.75
N GLY A 27 -9.99 5.61 -4.19
CA GLY A 27 -8.93 5.96 -5.13
C GLY A 27 -8.14 4.73 -5.59
N HIS A 28 -7.49 4.86 -6.75
CA HIS A 28 -6.60 3.83 -7.26
C HIS A 28 -5.20 4.00 -6.69
N PHE A 29 -4.62 2.91 -6.22
CA PHE A 29 -3.26 2.85 -5.68
C PHE A 29 -2.47 1.79 -6.43
N VAL A 30 -1.28 2.12 -6.90
CA VAL A 30 -0.40 1.21 -7.63
C VAL A 30 1.05 1.42 -7.19
N ILE A 31 1.83 0.34 -7.18
CA ILE A 31 3.29 0.34 -7.01
C ILE A 31 3.89 -0.01 -8.37
N VAL A 32 4.78 0.82 -8.88
CA VAL A 32 5.40 0.67 -10.20
C VAL A 32 6.90 0.49 -10.03
N GLU A 33 7.45 -0.52 -10.70
CA GLU A 33 8.89 -0.77 -10.76
C GLU A 33 9.57 0.25 -11.68
N GLY A 34 10.72 0.78 -11.25
CA GLY A 34 11.52 1.70 -12.05
C GLY A 34 12.39 0.95 -13.06
N ALA A 35 12.68 1.61 -14.20
CA ALA A 35 13.59 1.12 -15.23
C ALA A 35 15.07 1.37 -14.89
#